data_AF-A0A2V5PYN9-F1
#
_entry.id   AF-A0A2V5PYN9-F1
#
_cell.length_a   1.000
_cell.length_b   1.000
_cell.length_c   1.000
_cell.angle_alpha   90.00
_cell.angle_beta   90.00
_cell.angle_gamma   90.00
#
_symmetry.space_group_name_H-M   'P 1'
#
loop_
_entity.id
_entity.type
_entity.pdbx_description
1 polymer ?
#
loop_
_entity_poly.entity_id
_entity_poly.type
_entity_poly.pdbx_seq_one_letter_code
_entity_poly.pdbx_strand_id
1 'polypeptide(L)'
;MAEKIRPIEQMLELSGDEAISTEHLDSQVQKAQEQLLQLKRQQEQIEKQKRELEELSRRQDELETGRTEMADKLTRALVVLEREAYSAQNRLEQIRATRESFSQHLELIEAIDPRTWNPADLHKELSRALSTVDDARTEYGEQRSRLQAAGATPGEVALPDVAPEAYESSNGRSFVQWLQIGIALTLPLIIFGAVALAIFFWMASR
;
A
#
# COMPACT_ATOMS: atom_id res chain seq x y z
N MET A 1 -99.53 -71.18 -14.06
CA MET A 1 -98.07 -71.25 -14.28
C MET A 1 -97.76 -70.58 -15.60
N ALA A 2 -97.07 -69.44 -15.59
CA ALA A 2 -96.36 -68.87 -16.73
C ALA A 2 -95.52 -67.68 -16.21
N GLU A 3 -94.26 -67.94 -15.84
CA GLU A 3 -93.25 -66.92 -15.61
C GLU A 3 -92.96 -66.20 -16.94
N LYS A 4 -92.96 -64.87 -16.93
CA LYS A 4 -92.44 -64.06 -18.02
C LYS A 4 -91.39 -63.10 -17.47
N ILE A 5 -90.16 -63.56 -17.55
CA ILE A 5 -88.94 -62.81 -17.23
C ILE A 5 -88.68 -61.80 -18.37
N ARG A 6 -88.56 -60.50 -18.01
CA ARG A 6 -87.68 -59.45 -18.58
C ARG A 6 -88.16 -58.05 -18.15
N PRO A 7 -87.30 -57.01 -18.12
CA PRO A 7 -85.87 -56.99 -18.46
C PRO A 7 -84.96 -56.24 -17.46
N ILE A 8 -83.69 -56.60 -17.55
CA ILE A 8 -82.50 -56.06 -16.87
C ILE A 8 -82.03 -54.72 -17.52
N GLU A 9 -82.89 -54.04 -18.30
CA GLU A 9 -82.47 -52.92 -19.17
C GLU A 9 -82.27 -51.58 -18.46
N GLN A 10 -82.77 -51.38 -17.23
CA GLN A 10 -82.59 -50.11 -16.50
C GLN A 10 -81.25 -50.00 -15.75
N MET A 11 -80.43 -51.05 -15.71
CA MET A 11 -79.13 -51.00 -15.02
C MET A 11 -77.95 -50.71 -15.95
N LEU A 12 -78.14 -50.69 -17.27
CA LEU A 12 -77.05 -50.48 -18.23
C LEU A 12 -76.90 -49.02 -18.70
N GLU A 13 -77.92 -48.17 -18.54
CA GLU A 13 -77.88 -46.76 -18.99
C GLU A 13 -77.24 -45.79 -17.97
N LEU A 14 -77.29 -46.09 -16.67
CA LEU A 14 -76.64 -45.27 -15.63
C LEU A 14 -75.11 -45.45 -15.58
N SER A 15 -74.59 -46.61 -15.98
CA SER A 15 -73.14 -46.84 -16.06
C SER A 15 -72.48 -46.15 -17.26
N GLY A 16 -73.23 -45.83 -18.32
CA GLY A 16 -72.71 -45.10 -19.49
C GLY A 16 -72.40 -43.64 -19.18
N ASP A 17 -73.27 -42.96 -18.42
CA ASP A 17 -73.11 -41.54 -18.08
C ASP A 17 -72.12 -41.30 -16.93
N GLU A 18 -72.06 -42.22 -15.95
CA GLU A 18 -71.00 -42.24 -14.93
C GLU A 18 -69.61 -42.56 -15.51
N ALA A 19 -69.53 -43.48 -16.47
CA ALA A 19 -68.25 -43.81 -17.14
C ALA A 19 -67.73 -42.64 -17.98
N ILE A 20 -68.62 -41.96 -18.72
CA ILE A 20 -68.26 -40.78 -19.52
C ILE A 20 -67.86 -39.61 -18.60
N SER A 21 -68.56 -39.39 -17.49
CA SER A 21 -68.23 -38.35 -16.50
C SER A 21 -66.91 -38.60 -15.77
N THR A 22 -66.61 -39.87 -15.43
CA THR A 22 -65.33 -40.26 -14.81
C THR A 22 -64.16 -40.18 -15.79
N GLU A 23 -64.31 -40.59 -17.06
CA GLU A 23 -63.30 -40.39 -18.11
C GLU A 23 -63.04 -38.89 -18.38
N HIS A 24 -64.07 -38.05 -18.38
CA HIS A 24 -63.89 -36.60 -18.54
C HIS A 24 -63.17 -35.96 -17.35
N LEU A 25 -63.48 -36.38 -16.12
CA LEU A 25 -62.81 -35.93 -14.91
C LEU A 25 -61.33 -36.37 -14.91
N ASP A 26 -61.07 -37.61 -15.31
CA ASP A 26 -59.70 -38.13 -15.42
C ASP A 26 -58.91 -37.34 -16.47
N SER A 27 -59.51 -37.01 -17.63
CA SER A 27 -58.86 -36.16 -18.64
C SER A 27 -58.60 -34.73 -18.14
N GLN A 28 -59.48 -34.16 -17.29
CA GLN A 28 -59.25 -32.85 -16.69
C GLN A 28 -58.13 -32.90 -15.66
N VAL A 29 -58.08 -33.94 -14.83
CA VAL A 29 -56.98 -34.17 -13.87
C VAL A 29 -55.66 -34.35 -14.61
N GLN A 30 -55.68 -35.08 -15.73
CA GLN A 30 -54.50 -35.31 -16.57
C GLN A 30 -54.01 -34.01 -17.22
N LYS A 31 -54.92 -33.21 -17.79
CA LYS A 31 -54.60 -31.87 -18.31
C LYS A 31 -54.08 -30.93 -17.22
N ALA A 32 -54.69 -30.94 -16.03
CA ALA A 32 -54.25 -30.14 -14.90
C ALA A 32 -52.86 -30.57 -14.40
N GLN A 33 -52.57 -31.88 -14.39
CA GLN A 33 -51.23 -32.40 -14.09
C GLN A 33 -50.20 -31.99 -15.15
N GLU A 34 -50.53 -32.08 -16.43
CA GLU A 34 -49.65 -31.61 -17.52
C GLU A 34 -49.37 -30.11 -17.40
N GLN A 35 -50.40 -29.30 -17.15
CA GLN A 35 -50.26 -27.87 -16.91
C GLN A 35 -49.40 -27.56 -15.68
N LEU A 36 -49.58 -28.31 -14.58
CA LEU A 36 -48.73 -28.21 -13.40
C LEU A 36 -47.26 -28.53 -13.74
N LEU A 37 -47.01 -29.57 -14.53
CA LEU A 37 -45.67 -29.98 -14.93
C LEU A 37 -45.02 -28.94 -15.84
N GLN A 38 -45.80 -28.33 -16.73
CA GLN A 38 -45.36 -27.25 -17.62
C GLN A 38 -45.04 -25.97 -16.84
N LEU A 39 -45.91 -25.59 -15.89
CA LEU A 39 -45.66 -24.48 -14.97
C LEU A 39 -44.43 -24.72 -14.10
N LYS A 40 -44.21 -25.95 -13.61
CA LYS A 40 -43.04 -26.29 -12.81
C LYS A 40 -41.74 -26.17 -13.61
N ARG A 41 -41.74 -26.60 -14.88
CA ARG A 41 -40.60 -26.39 -15.79
C ARG A 41 -40.33 -24.91 -16.05
N GLN A 42 -41.39 -24.13 -16.26
CA GLN A 42 -41.26 -22.67 -16.44
C GLN A 42 -40.72 -22.00 -15.17
N GLN A 43 -41.20 -22.40 -13.99
CA GLN A 43 -40.69 -21.90 -12.72
C GLN A 43 -39.19 -22.21 -12.54
N GLU A 44 -38.76 -23.43 -12.89
CA GLU A 44 -37.36 -23.83 -12.80
C GLU A 44 -36.46 -23.05 -13.78
N GLN A 45 -36.95 -22.76 -14.99
CA GLN A 45 -36.26 -21.89 -15.95
C GLN A 45 -36.15 -20.45 -15.45
N ILE A 46 -37.24 -19.90 -14.91
CA ILE A 46 -37.25 -18.55 -14.35
C ILE A 46 -36.32 -18.45 -13.14
N GLU A 47 -36.27 -19.46 -12.27
CA GLU A 47 -35.32 -19.49 -11.16
C GLU A 47 -33.87 -19.52 -11.64
N LYS A 48 -33.55 -20.29 -12.69
CA LYS A 48 -32.20 -20.31 -13.27
C LYS A 48 -31.82 -18.93 -13.81
N GLN A 49 -32.70 -18.33 -14.61
CA GLN A 49 -32.49 -16.99 -15.16
C GLN A 49 -32.34 -15.93 -14.05
N LYS A 50 -33.12 -16.04 -12.97
CA LYS A 50 -33.01 -15.16 -11.82
C LYS A 50 -31.65 -15.30 -11.13
N ARG A 51 -31.16 -16.53 -10.91
CA ARG A 51 -29.84 -16.77 -10.30
C ARG A 51 -28.71 -16.21 -11.17
N GLU A 52 -28.78 -16.41 -12.49
CA GLU A 52 -27.79 -15.85 -13.43
C GLU A 52 -27.78 -14.32 -13.42
N LEU A 53 -28.96 -13.69 -13.39
CA LEU A 53 -29.09 -12.23 -13.28
C LEU A 53 -28.59 -11.69 -11.93
N GLU A 54 -28.89 -12.38 -10.83
CA GLU A 54 -28.37 -12.01 -9.50
C GLU A 54 -26.84 -12.10 -9.44
N GLU A 55 -26.25 -13.12 -10.06
CA GLU A 55 -24.79 -13.26 -10.13
C GLU A 55 -24.15 -12.17 -11.01
N LEU A 56 -24.78 -11.82 -12.14
CA LEU A 56 -24.34 -10.71 -12.99
C LEU A 56 -24.50 -9.35 -12.29
N SER A 57 -25.59 -9.14 -11.56
CA SER A 57 -25.80 -7.93 -10.77
C SER A 57 -24.73 -7.80 -9.69
N ARG A 58 -24.45 -8.88 -8.97
CA ARG A 58 -23.40 -8.91 -7.95
C ARG A 58 -22.02 -8.60 -8.53
N ARG A 59 -21.67 -9.17 -9.69
CA ARG A 59 -20.41 -8.85 -10.38
C ARG A 59 -20.33 -7.39 -10.81
N GLN A 60 -21.43 -6.81 -11.26
CA GLN A 60 -21.49 -5.39 -11.61
C GLN A 60 -21.29 -4.50 -10.38
N ASP A 61 -21.94 -4.80 -9.26
CA ASP A 61 -21.78 -4.05 -8.01
C ASP A 61 -20.34 -4.14 -7.47
N GLU A 62 -19.73 -5.33 -7.51
CA GLU A 62 -18.33 -5.54 -7.12
C GLU A 62 -17.38 -4.76 -8.03
N LEU A 63 -17.62 -4.75 -9.34
CA LEU A 63 -16.84 -3.96 -10.30
C LEU A 63 -17.00 -2.45 -10.06
N GLU A 64 -18.23 -1.96 -9.86
CA GLU A 64 -18.49 -0.54 -9.66
C GLU A 64 -17.87 -0.05 -8.35
N THR A 65 -18.00 -0.83 -7.27
CA THR A 65 -17.37 -0.55 -5.98
C THR A 65 -15.85 -0.55 -6.11
N GLY A 66 -15.27 -1.58 -6.74
CA GLY A 66 -13.82 -1.65 -6.96
C GLY A 66 -13.31 -0.50 -7.83
N ARG A 67 -14.07 -0.10 -8.86
CA ARG A 67 -13.72 1.02 -9.73
C ARG A 67 -13.71 2.34 -8.99
N THR A 68 -14.74 2.63 -8.18
CA THR A 68 -14.83 3.87 -7.40
C THR A 68 -13.73 3.93 -6.33
N GLU A 69 -13.51 2.83 -5.60
CA GLU A 69 -12.44 2.73 -4.61
C GLU A 69 -11.05 2.95 -5.22
N MET A 70 -10.77 2.32 -6.37
CA MET A 70 -9.48 2.48 -7.04
C MET A 70 -9.31 3.87 -7.63
N ALA A 71 -10.37 4.46 -8.20
CA ALA A 71 -10.33 5.84 -8.70
C ALA A 71 -10.00 6.82 -7.57
N ASP A 72 -10.61 6.66 -6.39
CA ASP A 72 -10.34 7.49 -5.22
C ASP A 72 -8.90 7.32 -4.71
N LYS A 73 -8.41 6.09 -4.62
CA LYS A 73 -7.03 5.80 -4.21
C LYS A 73 -6.01 6.42 -5.17
N LEU A 74 -6.22 6.24 -6.48
CA LEU A 74 -5.34 6.78 -7.50
C LEU A 74 -5.36 8.32 -7.49
N THR A 75 -6.53 8.93 -7.33
CA THR A 75 -6.65 10.39 -7.23
C THR A 75 -5.89 10.95 -6.03
N ARG A 76 -6.00 10.31 -4.86
CA ARG A 76 -5.22 10.69 -3.66
C ARG A 76 -3.73 10.50 -3.87
N ALA A 77 -3.31 9.41 -4.48
CA ALA A 77 -1.90 9.13 -4.77
C ALA A 77 -1.31 10.16 -5.74
N LEU A 78 -2.05 10.56 -6.78
CA LEU A 78 -1.62 11.60 -7.72
C LEU A 78 -1.34 12.93 -7.01
N VAL A 79 -2.22 13.37 -6.11
CA VAL A 79 -2.01 14.61 -5.34
C VAL A 79 -0.76 14.52 -4.46
N VAL A 80 -0.49 13.36 -3.85
CA VAL A 80 0.74 13.15 -3.07
C VAL A 80 1.97 13.22 -3.97
N LEU A 81 1.95 12.53 -5.11
CA LEU A 81 3.03 12.55 -6.09
C LEU A 81 3.30 13.95 -6.64
N GLU A 82 2.27 14.73 -6.93
CA GLU A 82 2.42 16.12 -7.38
C GLU A 82 3.11 16.99 -6.33
N ARG A 83 2.73 16.83 -5.06
CA ARG A 83 3.38 17.54 -3.95
C ARG A 83 4.83 17.12 -3.78
N GLU A 84 5.13 15.83 -3.87
CA GLU A 84 6.49 15.30 -3.82
C GLU A 84 7.33 15.77 -5.00
N ALA A 85 6.78 15.79 -6.21
CA ALA A 85 7.43 16.32 -7.39
C ALA A 85 7.78 17.80 -7.23
N TYR A 86 6.85 18.62 -6.73
CA TYR A 86 7.11 20.03 -6.44
C TYR A 86 8.19 20.21 -5.36
N SER A 87 8.13 19.42 -4.28
CA SER A 87 9.16 19.45 -3.23
C SER A 87 10.54 19.06 -3.76
N ALA A 88 10.63 18.04 -4.61
CA ALA A 88 11.86 17.61 -5.27
C ALA A 88 12.41 18.69 -6.21
N GLN A 89 11.55 19.36 -6.97
CA GLN A 89 11.93 20.49 -7.82
C GLN A 89 12.50 21.65 -7.00
N ASN A 90 11.81 22.07 -5.94
CA ASN A 90 12.32 23.12 -5.04
C ASN A 90 13.66 22.74 -4.41
N ARG A 91 13.84 21.48 -4.02
CA ARG A 91 15.12 20.98 -3.49
C ARG A 91 16.22 21.04 -4.54
N LEU A 92 15.92 20.67 -5.78
CA LEU A 92 16.86 20.80 -6.90
C LEU A 92 17.28 22.25 -7.14
N GLU A 93 16.33 23.19 -7.08
CA GLU A 93 16.61 24.62 -7.22
C GLU A 93 17.51 25.13 -6.09
N GLN A 94 17.26 24.73 -4.84
CA GLN A 94 18.13 25.05 -3.70
C GLN A 94 19.54 24.51 -3.90
N ILE A 95 19.67 23.25 -4.30
CA ILE A 95 20.98 22.65 -4.60
C ILE A 95 21.72 23.42 -5.71
N ARG A 96 21.00 23.84 -6.76
CA ARG A 96 21.59 24.63 -7.85
C ARG A 96 22.06 25.99 -7.37
N ALA A 97 21.26 26.69 -6.56
CA ALA A 97 21.62 27.98 -5.98
C ALA A 97 22.86 27.87 -5.07
N THR A 98 22.90 26.84 -4.20
CA THR A 98 24.06 26.58 -3.34
C THR A 98 25.31 26.24 -4.16
N ARG A 99 25.18 25.41 -5.21
CA ARG A 99 26.31 25.09 -6.11
C ARG A 99 26.87 26.34 -6.77
N GLU A 100 26.00 27.23 -7.24
CA GLU A 100 26.41 28.48 -7.87
C GLU A 100 27.16 29.38 -6.88
N SER A 101 26.63 29.56 -5.67
CA SER A 101 27.32 30.28 -4.58
C SER A 101 28.70 29.69 -4.28
N PHE A 102 28.81 28.37 -4.13
CA PHE A 102 30.09 27.71 -3.89
C PHE A 102 31.06 27.89 -5.05
N SER A 103 30.60 27.86 -6.29
CA SER A 103 31.44 28.10 -7.46
C SER A 103 32.00 29.53 -7.46
N GLN A 104 31.16 30.53 -7.14
CA GLN A 104 31.58 31.92 -7.07
C GLN A 104 32.61 32.16 -5.95
N HIS A 105 32.39 31.61 -4.76
CA HIS A 105 33.34 31.71 -3.66
C HIS A 105 34.65 30.97 -3.96
N LEU A 106 34.59 29.82 -4.65
CA LEU A 106 35.79 29.12 -5.08
C LEU A 106 36.60 29.96 -6.09
N GLU A 107 35.95 30.56 -7.08
CA GLU A 107 36.62 31.44 -8.05
C GLU A 107 37.29 32.64 -7.35
N LEU A 108 36.61 33.26 -6.37
CA LEU A 108 37.18 34.35 -5.58
C LEU A 108 38.42 33.92 -4.80
N ILE A 109 38.44 32.71 -4.24
CA ILE A 109 39.59 32.16 -3.52
C ILE A 109 40.73 31.83 -4.49
N GLU A 110 40.42 31.20 -5.62
CA GLU A 110 41.42 30.84 -6.64
C GLU A 110 42.05 32.07 -7.30
N ALA A 111 41.31 33.18 -7.40
CA ALA A 111 41.82 34.45 -7.89
C ALA A 111 42.81 35.14 -6.94
N ILE A 112 42.95 34.68 -5.68
CA ILE A 112 43.92 35.22 -4.72
C ILE A 112 45.32 34.77 -5.15
N ASP A 113 46.06 35.67 -5.81
CA ASP A 113 47.47 35.46 -6.14
C ASP A 113 48.39 36.43 -5.36
N PRO A 114 48.98 35.99 -4.23
CA PRO A 114 49.87 36.80 -3.42
C PRO A 114 51.13 37.31 -4.16
N ARG A 115 51.49 36.71 -5.30
CA ARG A 115 52.67 37.09 -6.08
C ARG A 115 52.48 38.37 -6.88
N THR A 116 51.24 38.78 -7.10
CA THR A 116 50.88 39.98 -7.86
C THR A 116 50.76 41.24 -7.00
N TRP A 117 50.82 41.10 -5.68
CA TRP A 117 50.55 42.18 -4.74
C TRP A 117 51.69 43.20 -4.66
N ASN A 118 51.33 44.48 -4.55
CA ASN A 118 52.26 45.56 -4.31
C ASN A 118 52.78 45.51 -2.86
N PRO A 119 54.10 45.50 -2.60
CA PRO A 119 54.65 45.48 -1.25
C PRO A 119 54.19 46.64 -0.36
N ALA A 120 53.88 47.80 -0.96
CA ALA A 120 53.38 48.97 -0.22
C ALA A 120 51.94 48.77 0.31
N ASP A 121 51.14 47.92 -0.35
CA ASP A 121 49.74 47.65 -0.01
C ASP A 121 49.52 46.25 0.60
N LEU A 122 50.61 45.53 0.91
CA LEU A 122 50.59 44.13 1.32
C LEU A 122 49.65 43.88 2.52
N HIS A 123 49.65 44.76 3.51
CA HIS A 123 48.79 44.61 4.69
C HIS A 123 47.30 44.69 4.32
N LYS A 124 46.95 45.60 3.39
CA LYS A 124 45.58 45.80 2.91
C LYS A 124 45.11 44.62 2.05
N GLU A 125 45.95 44.15 1.12
CA GLU A 125 45.62 43.00 0.29
C GLU A 125 45.52 41.70 1.11
N LEU A 126 46.37 41.52 2.12
CA LEU A 126 46.31 40.39 3.03
C LEU A 126 45.02 40.40 3.87
N SER A 127 44.62 41.55 4.41
CA SER A 127 43.32 41.70 5.10
C SER A 127 42.14 41.41 4.17
N ARG A 128 42.20 41.85 2.91
CA ARG A 128 41.16 41.59 1.90
C ARG A 128 41.05 40.11 1.55
N ALA A 129 42.18 39.45 1.34
CA ALA A 129 42.24 38.01 1.06
C ALA A 129 41.72 37.19 2.24
N LEU A 130 42.13 37.52 3.47
CA LEU A 130 41.61 36.87 4.68
C LEU A 130 40.09 37.06 4.82
N SER A 131 39.58 38.27 4.60
CA SER A 131 38.14 38.53 4.59
C SER A 131 37.41 37.66 3.56
N THR A 132 37.95 37.54 2.35
CA THR A 132 37.35 36.74 1.27
C THR A 132 37.27 35.25 1.66
N VAL A 133 38.30 34.74 2.35
CA VAL A 133 38.33 33.35 2.86
C VAL A 133 37.36 33.15 4.03
N ASP A 134 37.27 34.10 4.95
CA ASP A 134 36.34 34.03 6.10
C ASP A 134 34.88 34.14 5.65
N ASP A 135 34.59 34.98 4.66
CA ASP A 135 33.26 35.10 4.05
C ASP A 135 32.85 33.76 3.40
N ALA A 136 33.75 33.15 2.61
CA ALA A 136 33.50 31.86 1.99
C ALA A 136 33.31 30.73 3.03
N ARG A 137 34.04 30.77 4.16
CA ARG A 137 33.89 29.81 5.25
C ARG A 137 32.53 29.92 5.92
N THR A 138 32.07 31.14 6.15
CA THR A 138 30.77 31.43 6.77
C THR A 138 29.64 30.96 5.86
N GLU A 139 29.70 31.32 4.57
CA GLU A 139 28.73 30.88 3.56
C GLU A 139 28.69 29.35 3.42
N TYR A 140 29.85 28.68 3.41
CA TYR A 140 29.91 27.22 3.38
C TYR A 140 29.18 26.59 4.57
N GLY A 141 29.42 27.09 5.78
CA GLY A 141 28.77 26.59 7.00
C GLY A 141 27.26 26.79 6.97
N GLU A 142 26.81 27.98 6.58
CA GLU A 142 25.40 28.33 6.48
C GLU A 142 24.66 27.49 5.42
N GLN A 143 25.21 27.42 4.21
CA GLN A 143 24.62 26.66 3.11
C GLN A 143 24.63 25.15 3.38
N ARG A 144 25.67 24.61 4.03
CA ARG A 144 25.71 23.20 4.47
C ARG A 144 24.60 22.92 5.49
N SER A 145 24.40 23.80 6.47
CA SER A 145 23.31 23.65 7.45
C SER A 145 21.94 23.72 6.79
N ARG A 146 21.72 24.68 5.89
CA ARG A 146 20.47 24.83 5.13
C ARG A 146 20.19 23.59 4.26
N LEU A 147 21.19 23.04 3.59
CA LEU A 147 21.04 21.84 2.76
C LEU A 147 20.74 20.59 3.60
N GLN A 148 21.34 20.45 4.78
CA GLN A 148 21.02 19.35 5.70
C GLN A 148 19.59 19.48 6.24
N ALA A 149 19.16 20.69 6.61
CA ALA A 149 17.80 20.94 7.06
C ALA A 149 16.76 20.70 5.94
N ALA A 150 17.06 21.09 4.70
CA ALA A 150 16.23 20.84 3.54
C ALA A 150 16.25 19.37 3.08
N GLY A 151 17.34 18.65 3.38
CA GLY A 151 17.56 17.27 2.98
C GLY A 151 17.07 16.22 3.97
N ALA A 152 16.80 16.60 5.23
CA ALA A 152 16.28 15.73 6.28
C ALA A 152 14.81 15.35 6.01
N THR A 153 14.60 14.52 5.00
CA THR A 153 13.41 13.67 4.92
C THR A 153 13.63 12.54 5.94
N PRO A 154 12.65 12.21 6.82
CA PRO A 154 12.85 11.21 7.87
C PRO A 154 13.05 9.81 7.26
N GLY A 155 14.29 9.48 6.89
CA GLY A 155 14.63 8.19 6.29
C GLY A 155 15.84 8.18 5.35
N GLU A 156 16.37 9.32 4.87
CA GLU A 156 17.52 9.32 3.96
C GLU A 156 18.84 9.51 4.71
N VAL A 157 19.70 8.48 4.63
CA VAL A 157 21.02 8.42 5.25
C VAL A 157 21.88 9.59 4.78
N ALA A 158 22.32 10.42 5.73
CA ALA A 158 23.27 11.50 5.49
C ALA A 158 24.59 10.95 4.91
N LEU A 159 25.19 11.70 3.97
CA LEU A 159 26.51 11.37 3.43
C LEU A 159 27.56 11.25 4.55
N PRO A 160 28.61 10.43 4.37
CA PRO A 160 29.58 10.15 5.43
C PRO A 160 30.39 11.41 5.76
N ASP A 161 30.36 11.81 7.04
CA ASP A 161 31.19 12.89 7.55
C ASP A 161 32.62 12.38 7.75
N VAL A 162 33.62 13.17 7.31
CA VAL A 162 35.03 12.88 7.55
C VAL A 162 35.48 13.65 8.79
N ALA A 163 35.57 12.90 9.90
CA ALA A 163 36.31 13.14 11.15
C ALA A 163 35.71 14.10 12.21
N PRO A 164 36.22 14.04 13.46
CA PRO A 164 36.29 12.90 14.36
C PRO A 164 35.37 13.10 15.57
N GLU A 165 35.01 11.99 16.21
CA GLU A 165 34.08 11.89 17.33
C GLU A 165 34.18 13.01 18.38
N ALA A 166 33.07 13.71 18.60
CA ALA A 166 32.69 14.25 19.91
C ALA A 166 31.24 14.79 19.88
N TYR A 167 30.35 14.07 20.57
CA TYR A 167 29.01 14.48 21.02
C TYR A 167 27.97 14.77 19.93
N GLU A 168 27.43 13.70 19.33
CA GLU A 168 26.14 13.78 18.66
C GLU A 168 24.99 14.01 19.66
N SER A 169 24.58 15.27 19.68
CA SER A 169 23.21 15.76 19.85
C SER A 169 22.12 14.69 19.74
N SER A 170 21.31 14.64 20.80
CA SER A 170 20.02 13.97 20.82
C SER A 170 19.07 14.54 19.77
N ASN A 171 18.86 13.83 18.67
CA ASN A 171 17.54 13.76 18.02
C ASN A 171 17.51 12.71 16.89
N GLY A 172 16.69 11.67 17.07
CA GLY A 172 16.16 10.89 15.93
C GLY A 172 16.46 9.39 15.88
N ARG A 173 17.21 8.80 16.81
CA ARG A 173 17.42 7.33 16.81
C ARG A 173 16.22 6.62 17.44
N SER A 174 15.58 5.72 16.70
CA SER A 174 14.42 4.95 17.16
C SER A 174 14.79 4.07 18.36
N PHE A 175 13.83 3.83 19.27
CA PHE A 175 13.99 2.97 20.44
C PHE A 175 14.55 1.57 20.07
N VAL A 176 14.18 1.08 18.88
CA VAL A 176 14.65 -0.20 18.33
C VAL A 176 16.17 -0.17 18.03
N GLN A 177 16.70 0.94 17.53
CA GLN A 177 18.15 1.08 17.31
C GLN A 177 18.92 1.16 18.63
N TRP A 178 18.40 1.87 19.64
CA TRP A 178 18.99 1.88 20.97
C TRP A 178 18.98 0.48 21.61
N LEU A 179 17.90 -0.29 21.44
CA LEU A 179 17.83 -1.68 21.88
C LEU A 179 18.83 -2.58 21.14
N GLN A 180 18.99 -2.39 19.84
CA GLN A 180 19.93 -3.17 19.02
C GLN A 180 21.40 -2.90 19.38
N ILE A 181 21.75 -1.65 19.68
CA ILE A 181 23.06 -1.27 20.22
C ILE A 181 23.27 -1.85 21.62
N GLY A 182 22.25 -1.83 22.48
CA GLY A 182 22.31 -2.46 23.81
C GLY A 182 22.51 -3.97 23.74
N ILE A 183 21.83 -4.65 22.81
CA ILE A 183 22.03 -6.09 22.56
C ILE A 183 23.42 -6.33 21.98
N ALA A 184 23.86 -5.57 20.98
CA ALA A 184 25.17 -5.77 20.36
C ALA A 184 26.34 -5.63 21.36
N LEU A 185 26.24 -4.74 22.34
CA LEU A 185 27.25 -4.57 23.40
C LEU A 185 27.22 -5.70 24.44
N THR A 186 26.03 -6.23 24.76
CA THR A 186 25.86 -7.25 25.81
C THR A 186 26.00 -8.68 25.30
N LEU A 187 25.85 -8.91 23.99
CA LEU A 187 25.92 -10.23 23.35
C LEU A 187 27.30 -10.91 23.50
N PRO A 188 28.45 -10.23 23.31
CA PRO A 188 29.75 -10.84 23.60
C PRO A 188 29.89 -11.27 25.07
N LEU A 189 29.41 -10.45 26.01
CA LEU A 189 29.48 -10.72 27.44
C LEU A 189 28.61 -11.92 27.84
N ILE A 190 27.40 -12.02 27.29
CA ILE A 190 26.48 -13.14 27.51
C ILE A 190 27.06 -14.44 26.94
N ILE A 191 27.65 -14.40 25.74
CA ILE A 191 28.32 -15.57 25.13
C ILE A 191 29.47 -16.04 26.03
N PHE A 192 30.34 -15.14 26.47
CA PHE A 192 31.44 -15.49 27.38
C PHE A 192 30.91 -16.08 28.70
N GLY A 193 29.85 -15.51 29.27
CA GLY A 193 29.21 -16.03 30.47
C GLY A 193 28.63 -17.44 30.27
N ALA A 194 27.94 -17.69 29.15
CA ALA A 194 27.36 -18.99 28.82
C ALA A 194 28.43 -20.07 28.60
N VAL A 195 29.54 -19.72 27.93
CA VAL A 195 30.67 -20.64 27.72
C VAL A 195 31.34 -20.98 29.06
N ALA A 196 31.55 -19.99 29.93
CA ALA A 196 32.11 -20.23 31.26
C ALA A 196 31.21 -21.14 32.11
N LEU A 197 29.88 -20.95 32.05
CA LEU A 197 28.91 -21.79 32.74
C LEU A 197 28.90 -23.24 32.20
N ALA A 198 28.99 -23.41 30.88
CA ALA A 198 29.06 -24.72 30.25
C ALA A 198 30.33 -25.49 30.66
N ILE A 199 31.48 -24.80 30.71
CA ILE A 199 32.74 -25.37 31.19
C ILE A 199 32.64 -25.73 32.68
N PHE A 200 32.06 -24.85 33.49
CA PHE A 200 31.86 -25.12 34.92
C PHE A 200 30.97 -26.35 35.15
N PHE A 201 29.84 -26.45 34.45
CA PHE A 201 28.97 -27.63 34.53
C PHE A 201 29.66 -28.90 34.04
N TRP A 202 30.46 -28.82 32.98
CA TRP A 202 31.22 -29.96 32.47
C TRP A 202 32.29 -30.44 33.47
N MET A 203 32.98 -29.51 34.15
CA MET A 203 33.92 -29.85 35.22
C MET A 203 33.22 -30.36 36.48
N ALA A 204 32.04 -29.84 36.83
CA ALA A 204 31.28 -30.29 38.00
C ALA A 204 30.58 -31.65 37.78
N SER A 205 30.32 -32.03 36.52
CA SER A 205 29.74 -33.32 36.14
C SER A 205 30.79 -34.43 35.92
N ARG A 206 32.08 -34.13 36.11
CA ARG A 206 33.19 -35.07 36.00
C ARG A 206 33.75 -35.39 37.38
#